data_AF-A0A8J4XSG3-F1
#
_entry.id   AF-A0A8J4XSG3-F1
#
_cell.length_a   1.000
_cell.length_b   1.000
_cell.length_c   1.000
_cell.angle_alpha   90.00
_cell.angle_beta   90.00
_cell.angle_gamma   90.00
#
_symmetry.space_group_name_H-M   'P 1'
#
loop_
_entity.id
_entity.type
_entity.pdbx_description
1 polymer ?
#
loop_
_entity_poly.entity_id
_entity_poly.type
_entity_poly.pdbx_seq_one_letter_code
_entity_poly.pdbx_strand_id
1 'polypeptide(L)'
;MNRQFRSKYRQSMVAKYWQTLQHLRATDMLLVGLQSFSASPTYYTLPDCIKSGHPVFYRNPGQPHSILDANSEQFPQFNNFWRKVCSLETNIWQKWMHIHRIGVILEHDHPLPKSLHITGTSGRYAVVHCRQAELSLTTLLAEWCDFVLIENDSYIKFLHRERETDKPPVSFFVVRITSKPPPCLVIRLAFLGGTAGHIRNQMMMNIKGRIQGLTFPLRVAVTERTKSLPPSLLAPQDKMSEDLTISESGDLPPPGVRPSLSRMSSNVPCCVITYKPVEKILIWYDKTPNNLLSPVVLETPPGMSAVCRSISARPGTTKSATHNMSLLSRYLHHRRWIWAVQPPSAYAVSLTAVARILNTLTRMRIQEGFNFAHSCNGIITMVREFVMKLDLCEDEEEGLREGGQATFPCVAQYVLFPPHITNSSRDSVVEDEEEEGESVEADGVMEIVTECWVEPQNGVVASPSPHAQHLNNCNYRQLAHAVSTLRVYFFNYYYYYYN
;
A
#
# COMPACT_ATOMS: atom_id res chain seq x y z
N MET A 1 37.60 -25.14 -15.05
CA MET A 1 38.31 -25.51 -16.30
C MET A 1 38.49 -24.27 -17.17
N ASN A 2 39.70 -23.71 -17.20
CA ASN A 2 40.04 -22.44 -17.86
C ASN A 2 40.65 -22.69 -19.25
N ARG A 3 39.85 -23.09 -20.24
CA ARG A 3 40.32 -23.08 -21.64
C ARG A 3 40.02 -21.71 -22.24
N GLN A 4 41.07 -20.91 -22.45
CA GLN A 4 40.94 -19.56 -23.01
C GLN A 4 40.85 -19.64 -24.54
N PHE A 5 39.84 -18.99 -25.13
CA PHE A 5 39.63 -19.01 -26.58
C PHE A 5 40.12 -17.69 -27.17
N ARG A 6 40.76 -17.74 -28.35
CA ARG A 6 41.19 -16.52 -29.07
C ARG A 6 40.02 -15.61 -29.45
N SER A 7 38.86 -16.17 -29.78
CA SER A 7 37.65 -15.40 -30.06
C SER A 7 36.94 -15.02 -28.77
N LYS A 8 36.85 -13.70 -28.51
CA LYS A 8 36.10 -13.14 -27.36
C LYS A 8 34.61 -13.54 -27.40
N TYR A 9 34.00 -13.58 -28.59
CA TYR A 9 32.62 -14.03 -28.76
C TYR A 9 32.45 -15.51 -28.35
N ARG A 10 33.33 -16.39 -28.84
CA ARG A 10 33.31 -17.82 -28.47
C ARG A 10 33.52 -18.01 -26.97
N GLN A 11 34.43 -17.26 -26.36
CA GLN A 11 34.65 -17.33 -24.92
C GLN A 11 33.42 -16.89 -24.12
N SER A 12 32.73 -15.83 -24.55
CA SER A 12 31.47 -15.39 -23.95
C SER A 12 30.37 -16.44 -24.08
N MET A 13 30.21 -17.05 -25.26
CA MET A 13 29.19 -18.09 -25.50
C MET A 13 29.43 -19.34 -24.64
N VAL A 14 30.68 -19.80 -24.54
CA VAL A 14 31.04 -20.94 -23.69
C VAL A 14 30.81 -20.61 -22.22
N ALA A 15 31.17 -19.41 -21.76
CA ALA A 15 30.89 -18.97 -20.39
C ALA A 15 29.38 -18.95 -20.09
N LYS A 16 28.55 -18.41 -20.98
CA LYS A 16 27.08 -18.41 -20.85
C LYS A 16 26.50 -19.81 -20.82
N TYR A 17 27.00 -20.72 -21.65
CA TYR A 17 26.58 -22.13 -21.65
C TYR A 17 26.86 -22.79 -20.29
N TRP A 18 28.08 -22.64 -19.76
CA TRP A 18 28.43 -23.21 -18.46
C TRP A 18 27.65 -22.58 -17.30
N GLN A 19 27.43 -21.27 -17.32
CA GLN A 19 26.56 -20.60 -16.35
C GLN A 19 25.13 -21.15 -16.42
N THR A 20 24.60 -21.36 -17.62
CA THR A 20 23.27 -21.93 -17.82
C THR A 20 23.18 -23.35 -17.25
N LEU A 21 24.18 -24.19 -17.51
CA LEU A 21 24.23 -25.56 -17.00
C LEU A 21 24.35 -25.59 -15.47
N GLN A 22 25.18 -24.72 -14.88
CA GLN A 22 25.30 -24.57 -13.43
C GLN A 22 23.99 -24.11 -12.80
N HIS A 23 23.30 -23.14 -13.41
CA HIS A 23 21.98 -22.69 -12.97
C HIS A 23 20.93 -23.80 -13.06
N LEU A 24 20.94 -24.60 -14.13
CA LEU A 24 20.03 -25.72 -14.30
C LEU A 24 20.25 -26.76 -13.20
N ARG A 25 21.51 -27.15 -12.96
CA ARG A 25 21.87 -28.10 -11.90
C ARG A 25 21.48 -27.59 -10.51
N ALA A 26 21.76 -26.32 -10.22
CA ALA A 26 21.36 -25.72 -8.94
C ALA A 26 19.83 -25.70 -8.76
N THR A 27 19.10 -25.43 -9.85
CA THR A 27 17.63 -25.46 -9.86
C THR A 27 17.08 -26.86 -9.61
N ASP A 28 17.64 -27.86 -10.28
CA ASP A 28 17.23 -29.26 -10.12
C ASP A 28 17.46 -29.75 -8.69
N MET A 29 18.65 -29.49 -8.14
CA MET A 29 18.97 -29.80 -6.74
C MET A 29 18.04 -29.11 -5.73
N LEU A 30 17.63 -27.87 -6.02
CA LEU A 30 16.63 -27.16 -5.21
C LEU A 30 15.27 -27.86 -5.28
N LEU A 31 14.78 -28.19 -6.48
CA LEU A 31 13.48 -28.84 -6.67
C LEU A 31 13.44 -30.21 -5.99
N VAL A 32 14.47 -31.03 -6.16
CA VAL A 32 14.62 -32.31 -5.46
C VAL A 32 14.58 -32.09 -3.95
N GLY A 33 15.31 -31.08 -3.45
CA GLY A 33 15.30 -30.72 -2.03
C GLY A 33 13.94 -30.25 -1.51
N LEU A 34 13.13 -29.56 -2.31
CA LEU A 34 11.78 -29.16 -1.91
C LEU A 34 10.79 -30.33 -1.93
N GLN A 35 10.91 -31.21 -2.93
CA GLN A 35 10.05 -32.39 -3.09
C GLN A 35 10.38 -33.49 -2.06
N SER A 36 11.59 -33.50 -1.48
CA SER A 36 11.94 -34.41 -0.38
C SER A 36 11.30 -34.06 0.97
N PHE A 37 10.42 -33.05 1.03
CA PHE A 37 9.74 -32.63 2.26
C PHE A 37 9.07 -33.79 3.00
N SER A 38 8.28 -34.60 2.30
CA SER A 38 7.55 -35.73 2.91
C SER A 38 8.43 -36.95 3.16
N ALA A 39 9.70 -36.93 2.72
CA ALA A 39 10.60 -38.07 2.84
C ALA A 39 11.23 -38.21 4.24
N SER A 40 11.34 -37.11 5.00
CA SER A 40 11.91 -37.13 6.35
C SER A 40 11.05 -36.39 7.37
N PRO A 41 10.70 -37.02 8.52
CA PRO A 41 9.99 -36.37 9.60
C PRO A 41 10.68 -35.13 10.17
N THR A 42 12.01 -35.06 10.12
CA THR A 42 12.77 -33.89 10.59
C THR A 42 12.46 -32.59 9.85
N TYR A 43 11.77 -32.62 8.69
CA TYR A 43 11.41 -31.41 7.96
C TYR A 43 10.05 -30.82 8.38
N TYR A 44 9.17 -31.64 8.97
CA TYR A 44 7.82 -31.23 9.36
C TYR A 44 7.49 -31.38 10.86
N THR A 45 8.32 -32.09 11.62
CA THR A 45 8.20 -32.10 13.09
C THR A 45 8.70 -30.78 13.65
N LEU A 46 7.79 -29.98 14.19
CA LEU A 46 8.11 -28.66 14.74
C LEU A 46 8.82 -28.77 16.10
N PRO A 47 9.97 -28.12 16.29
CA PRO A 47 10.55 -27.90 17.61
C PRO A 47 9.64 -27.11 18.54
N ASP A 48 9.74 -27.34 19.85
CA ASP A 48 8.84 -26.72 20.83
C ASP A 48 8.98 -25.19 20.90
N CYS A 49 10.18 -24.64 20.69
CA CYS A 49 10.36 -23.19 20.58
C CYS A 49 9.57 -22.58 19.40
N ILE A 50 9.50 -23.28 18.28
CA ILE A 50 8.77 -22.84 17.08
C ILE A 50 7.27 -23.00 17.28
N LYS A 51 6.83 -24.08 17.95
CA LYS A 51 5.42 -24.26 18.35
C LYS A 51 4.93 -23.14 19.27
N SER A 52 5.82 -22.61 20.12
CA SER A 52 5.54 -21.45 20.98
C SER A 52 5.48 -20.11 20.24
N GLY A 53 5.67 -20.11 18.91
CA GLY A 53 5.55 -18.92 18.06
C GLY A 53 6.86 -18.20 17.75
N HIS A 54 8.02 -18.72 18.18
CA HIS A 54 9.30 -18.12 17.82
C HIS A 54 9.64 -18.34 16.34
N PRO A 55 10.16 -17.30 15.64
CA PRO A 55 10.54 -17.45 14.23
C PRO A 55 11.77 -18.35 14.07
N VAL A 56 11.84 -19.07 12.95
CA VAL A 56 13.00 -19.94 12.63
C VAL A 56 14.24 -19.10 12.35
N PHE A 57 14.07 -18.00 11.62
CA PHE A 57 15.17 -17.12 11.23
C PHE A 57 14.85 -15.65 11.43
N TYR A 58 15.91 -14.86 11.60
CA TYR A 58 15.86 -13.39 11.65
C TYR A 58 16.57 -12.79 10.44
N ARG A 59 16.08 -11.66 9.94
CA ARG A 59 16.85 -10.84 8.99
C ARG A 59 17.81 -9.95 9.74
N ASN A 60 19.05 -9.89 9.28
CA ASN A 60 20.01 -8.94 9.81
C ASN A 60 19.63 -7.50 9.38
N PRO A 61 19.37 -6.57 10.31
CA PRO A 61 18.97 -5.20 9.99
C PRO A 61 20.04 -4.41 9.21
N GLY A 62 21.33 -4.79 9.31
CA GLY A 62 22.42 -4.17 8.54
C GLY A 62 22.71 -4.85 7.20
N GLN A 63 22.23 -6.07 6.98
CA GLN A 63 22.43 -6.84 5.74
C GLN A 63 21.13 -7.57 5.39
N PRO A 64 20.24 -6.97 4.57
CA PRO A 64 18.89 -7.51 4.32
C PRO A 64 18.89 -8.88 3.61
N HIS A 65 20.02 -9.30 3.05
CA HIS A 65 20.23 -10.62 2.43
C HIS A 65 20.82 -11.66 3.39
N SER A 66 21.25 -11.25 4.58
CA SER A 66 21.84 -12.14 5.60
C SER A 66 20.75 -12.60 6.55
N ILE A 67 20.61 -13.93 6.65
CA ILE A 67 19.62 -14.61 7.47
C ILE A 67 20.37 -15.26 8.63
N LEU A 68 19.98 -14.91 9.86
CA LEU A 68 20.52 -15.49 11.08
C LEU A 68 19.58 -16.59 11.57
N ASP A 69 20.15 -17.72 12.00
CA ASP A 69 19.39 -18.78 12.63
C ASP A 69 19.05 -18.38 14.06
N ALA A 70 17.78 -18.49 14.44
CA ALA A 70 17.39 -18.27 15.82
C ALA A 70 17.99 -19.33 16.75
N ASN A 71 18.06 -20.58 16.27
CA ASN A 71 18.45 -21.77 17.04
C ASN A 71 19.31 -22.73 16.19
N SER A 72 20.41 -22.23 15.57
CA SER A 72 21.26 -22.98 14.62
C SER A 72 21.68 -24.36 15.13
N GLU A 73 22.05 -24.46 16.40
CA GLU A 73 22.69 -25.65 16.98
C GLU A 73 21.69 -26.74 17.40
N GLN A 74 20.43 -26.38 17.67
CA GLN A 74 19.47 -27.32 18.25
C GLN A 74 18.82 -28.24 17.19
N PHE A 75 18.59 -27.74 15.97
CA PHE A 75 17.85 -28.47 14.92
C PHE A 75 18.47 -28.27 13.51
N PRO A 76 19.70 -28.74 13.25
CA PRO A 76 20.45 -28.41 12.04
C PRO A 76 19.79 -28.93 10.75
N GLN A 77 19.17 -30.12 10.75
CA GLN A 77 18.50 -30.67 9.57
C GLN A 77 17.26 -29.86 9.18
N PHE A 78 16.44 -29.47 10.17
CA PHE A 78 15.26 -28.63 9.98
C PHE A 78 15.66 -27.25 9.43
N ASN A 79 16.63 -26.60 10.08
CA ASN A 79 17.13 -25.28 9.66
C ASN A 79 17.71 -25.33 8.23
N ASN A 80 18.50 -26.36 7.90
CA ASN A 80 19.09 -26.50 6.56
C ASN A 80 18.06 -26.67 5.46
N PHE A 81 16.95 -27.36 5.73
CA PHE A 81 15.83 -27.49 4.78
C PHE A 81 15.16 -26.13 4.55
N TRP A 82 14.70 -25.49 5.63
CA TRP A 82 13.91 -24.26 5.55
C TRP A 82 14.72 -23.03 5.14
N ARG A 83 16.02 -23.00 5.39
CA ARG A 83 16.92 -21.93 4.90
C ARG A 83 16.90 -21.83 3.38
N LYS A 84 16.87 -22.98 2.68
CA LYS A 84 16.77 -22.99 1.21
C LYS A 84 15.52 -22.27 0.76
N VAL A 85 14.36 -22.59 1.37
CA VAL A 85 13.06 -21.94 1.10
C VAL A 85 13.11 -20.42 1.36
N CYS A 86 13.69 -20.00 2.49
CA CYS A 86 13.81 -18.59 2.85
C CYS A 86 14.61 -17.76 1.84
N SER A 87 15.70 -18.35 1.36
CA SER A 87 16.68 -17.70 0.47
C SER A 87 16.17 -17.53 -0.96
N LEU A 88 15.05 -18.15 -1.33
CA LEU A 88 14.49 -18.06 -2.68
C LEU A 88 13.95 -16.66 -2.96
N GLU A 89 14.44 -16.04 -4.02
CA GLU A 89 13.89 -14.77 -4.47
C GLU A 89 12.49 -14.96 -5.07
N THR A 90 11.56 -14.10 -4.69
CA THR A 90 10.14 -14.22 -5.08
C THR A 90 9.88 -14.03 -6.57
N ASN A 91 10.82 -13.43 -7.31
CA ASN A 91 10.78 -13.28 -8.77
C ASN A 91 10.96 -14.63 -9.48
N ILE A 92 11.70 -15.53 -8.83
CA ILE A 92 11.96 -16.87 -9.28
C ILE A 92 11.13 -17.87 -8.48
N TRP A 93 9.87 -17.56 -8.18
CA TRP A 93 8.95 -18.56 -7.64
C TRP A 93 8.03 -19.15 -8.72
N GLN A 94 7.74 -18.39 -9.78
CA GLN A 94 6.73 -18.80 -10.78
C GLN A 94 7.15 -19.96 -11.70
N LYS A 95 8.46 -20.24 -11.84
CA LYS A 95 8.95 -21.40 -12.62
C LYS A 95 8.97 -22.71 -11.81
N TRP A 96 8.72 -22.70 -10.50
CA TRP A 96 8.96 -23.83 -9.57
C TRP A 96 7.73 -24.10 -8.68
N MET A 97 6.93 -23.06 -8.44
CA MET A 97 5.79 -23.07 -7.54
C MET A 97 4.60 -22.39 -8.21
N HIS A 98 3.40 -22.82 -7.83
CA HIS A 98 2.19 -22.10 -8.19
C HIS A 98 1.96 -20.97 -7.21
N ILE A 99 1.89 -19.73 -7.71
CA ILE A 99 1.74 -18.54 -6.87
C ILE A 99 0.34 -17.94 -7.02
N HIS A 100 -0.33 -17.75 -5.90
CA HIS A 100 -1.50 -16.87 -5.80
C HIS A 100 -1.09 -15.54 -5.18
N ARG A 101 -1.57 -14.43 -5.76
CA ARG A 101 -1.30 -13.06 -5.31
C ARG A 101 -2.55 -12.49 -4.64
N ILE A 102 -2.39 -11.91 -3.46
CA ILE A 102 -3.41 -11.10 -2.77
C ILE A 102 -2.80 -9.71 -2.54
N GLY A 103 -3.33 -8.69 -3.24
CA GLY A 103 -2.95 -7.30 -3.00
C GLY A 103 -3.74 -6.75 -1.82
N VAL A 104 -3.07 -6.03 -0.92
CA VAL A 104 -3.66 -5.50 0.32
C VAL A 104 -3.17 -4.07 0.55
N ILE A 105 -4.08 -3.16 0.86
CA ILE A 105 -3.74 -1.82 1.36
C ILE A 105 -4.14 -1.77 2.83
N LEU A 106 -3.17 -1.54 3.71
CA LEU A 106 -3.40 -1.44 5.15
C LEU A 106 -4.11 -0.13 5.52
N GLU A 107 -5.00 -0.23 6.51
CA GLU A 107 -5.62 0.93 7.12
C GLU A 107 -4.59 1.74 7.91
N HIS A 108 -4.74 3.06 7.90
CA HIS A 108 -3.83 3.97 8.58
C HIS A 108 -4.11 4.08 10.08
N ASP A 109 -3.07 4.41 10.86
CA ASP A 109 -3.19 4.64 12.29
C ASP A 109 -3.97 5.94 12.56
N HIS A 110 -4.77 5.92 13.62
CA HIS A 110 -5.58 7.04 14.06
C HIS A 110 -5.08 7.57 15.43
N PRO A 111 -5.00 8.89 15.64
CA PRO A 111 -5.26 9.96 14.67
C PRO A 111 -4.11 10.16 13.66
N LEU A 112 -4.42 10.78 12.52
CA LEU A 112 -3.41 11.19 11.54
C LEU A 112 -2.37 12.16 12.14
N PRO A 113 -1.09 12.07 11.73
CA PRO A 113 -0.06 13.01 12.17
C PRO A 113 -0.40 14.46 11.82
N LYS A 114 -0.03 15.42 12.67
CA LYS A 114 -0.34 16.85 12.46
C LYS A 114 0.53 17.49 11.37
N SER A 115 1.79 17.10 11.30
CA SER A 115 2.82 17.61 10.38
C SER A 115 2.94 16.75 9.12
N LEU A 116 1.80 16.34 8.54
CA LEU A 116 1.78 15.57 7.29
C LEU A 116 2.22 16.42 6.10
N HIS A 117 1.64 17.62 5.97
CA HIS A 117 1.83 18.50 4.82
C HIS A 117 2.85 19.61 5.06
N ILE A 118 3.28 19.81 6.30
CA ILE A 118 4.28 20.79 6.72
C ILE A 118 5.25 20.14 7.67
N THR A 119 6.48 20.65 7.73
CA THR A 119 7.49 20.14 8.66
C THR A 119 7.08 20.40 10.11
N GLY A 120 7.39 19.42 10.97
CA GLY A 120 7.24 19.59 12.42
C GLY A 120 8.36 20.45 13.00
N THR A 121 8.39 20.57 14.32
CA THR A 121 9.46 21.28 15.06
C THR A 121 10.86 20.70 14.81
N SER A 122 10.95 19.42 14.40
CA SER A 122 12.19 18.74 14.01
C SER A 122 12.65 19.04 12.59
N GLY A 123 11.93 19.87 11.83
CA GLY A 123 12.22 20.16 10.43
C GLY A 123 11.88 19.00 9.47
N ARG A 124 11.23 17.93 9.95
CA ARG A 124 10.83 16.77 9.12
C ARG A 124 9.32 16.66 8.98
N TYR A 125 8.89 16.15 7.84
CA TYR A 125 7.50 15.73 7.64
C TYR A 125 7.22 14.46 8.43
N ALA A 126 6.00 14.35 8.97
CA ALA A 126 5.51 13.10 9.49
C ALA A 126 5.10 12.17 8.35
N VAL A 127 5.21 10.87 8.59
CA VAL A 127 4.84 9.81 7.63
C VAL A 127 3.59 9.10 8.16
N VAL A 128 2.73 8.69 7.24
CA VAL A 128 1.57 7.85 7.58
C VAL A 128 2.04 6.45 7.99
N HIS A 129 1.57 6.00 9.15
CA HIS A 129 1.86 4.67 9.67
C HIS A 129 0.59 3.80 9.68
N CYS A 130 0.79 2.48 9.68
CA CYS A 130 -0.26 1.46 9.69
C CYS A 130 0.04 0.38 10.74
N ARG A 131 0.60 0.75 11.90
CA ARG A 131 1.15 -0.21 12.88
C ARG A 131 0.07 -1.15 13.42
N GLN A 132 -1.13 -0.64 13.69
CA GLN A 132 -2.22 -1.46 14.24
C GLN A 132 -2.73 -2.47 13.20
N ALA A 133 -2.87 -2.03 11.95
CA ALA A 133 -3.28 -2.88 10.84
C ALA A 133 -2.21 -3.93 10.50
N GLU A 134 -0.93 -3.53 10.46
CA GLU A 134 0.20 -4.42 10.20
C GLU A 134 0.28 -5.51 11.28
N LEU A 135 0.21 -5.13 12.56
CA LEU A 135 0.22 -6.08 13.68
C LEU A 135 -0.95 -7.06 13.60
N SER A 136 -2.16 -6.57 13.33
CA SER A 136 -3.34 -7.42 13.22
C SER A 136 -3.21 -8.43 12.08
N LEU A 137 -2.68 -7.98 10.92
CA LEU A 137 -2.47 -8.84 9.76
C LEU A 137 -1.38 -9.90 10.02
N THR A 138 -0.23 -9.50 10.59
CA THR A 138 0.87 -10.44 10.84
C THR A 138 0.52 -11.45 11.94
N THR A 139 -0.28 -11.04 12.93
CA THR A 139 -0.85 -11.95 13.95
C THR A 139 -1.79 -12.96 13.32
N LEU A 140 -2.74 -12.51 12.47
CA LEU A 140 -3.62 -13.43 11.72
C LEU A 140 -2.83 -14.45 10.90
N LEU A 141 -1.77 -14.01 10.22
CA LEU A 141 -0.93 -14.89 9.41
C LEU A 141 -0.15 -15.89 10.27
N ALA A 142 0.35 -15.47 11.43
CA ALA A 142 1.04 -16.34 12.39
C ALA A 142 0.08 -17.40 12.97
N GLU A 143 -1.15 -17.03 13.32
CA GLU A 143 -2.18 -17.94 13.83
C GLU A 143 -2.74 -18.90 12.78
N TRP A 144 -2.86 -18.43 11.53
CA TRP A 144 -3.38 -19.26 10.45
C TRP A 144 -2.34 -20.28 9.95
N CYS A 145 -1.06 -19.88 9.90
CA CYS A 145 0.05 -20.74 9.50
C CYS A 145 0.46 -21.71 10.61
N ASP A 146 1.23 -22.75 10.27
CA ASP A 146 1.68 -23.72 11.28
C ASP A 146 2.92 -23.22 12.04
N PHE A 147 3.74 -22.39 11.39
CA PHE A 147 4.82 -21.66 12.08
C PHE A 147 5.30 -20.42 11.29
N VAL A 148 6.00 -19.55 12.01
CA VAL A 148 6.64 -18.35 11.47
C VAL A 148 8.05 -18.68 10.98
N LEU A 149 8.30 -18.47 9.68
CA LEU A 149 9.62 -18.73 9.10
C LEU A 149 10.56 -17.55 9.33
N ILE A 150 10.09 -16.35 8.98
CA ILE A 150 10.75 -15.06 9.24
C ILE A 150 9.66 -14.11 9.71
N GLU A 151 9.87 -13.49 10.87
CA GLU A 151 8.91 -12.56 11.44
C GLU A 151 8.57 -11.41 10.47
N ASN A 152 7.27 -11.09 10.36
CA ASN A 152 6.73 -10.04 9.50
C ASN A 152 7.11 -10.18 8.01
N ASP A 153 7.44 -11.38 7.54
CA ASP A 153 7.89 -11.60 6.16
C ASP A 153 7.42 -12.93 5.57
N SER A 154 7.69 -14.05 6.22
CA SER A 154 7.46 -15.38 5.68
C SER A 154 6.86 -16.33 6.71
N TYR A 155 5.87 -17.12 6.30
CA TYR A 155 5.15 -18.09 7.13
C TYR A 155 4.96 -19.39 6.34
N ILE A 156 4.85 -20.52 7.04
CA ILE A 156 4.67 -21.83 6.41
C ILE A 156 3.36 -22.46 6.86
N LYS A 157 2.63 -23.01 5.88
CA LYS A 157 1.46 -23.84 6.12
C LYS A 157 1.65 -25.21 5.49
N PHE A 158 1.44 -26.25 6.28
CA PHE A 158 1.44 -27.64 5.90
C PHE A 158 0.10 -28.04 5.26
N LEU A 159 0.21 -28.92 4.28
CA LEU A 159 -0.92 -29.52 3.58
C LEU A 159 -1.02 -30.97 3.98
N HIS A 160 -2.20 -31.35 4.47
CA HIS A 160 -2.54 -32.72 4.83
C HIS A 160 -3.47 -33.31 3.78
N ARG A 161 -3.50 -34.64 3.69
CA ARG A 161 -4.49 -35.32 2.86
C ARG A 161 -5.86 -35.15 3.50
N GLU A 162 -6.89 -34.93 2.69
CA GLU A 162 -8.24 -34.62 3.17
C GLU A 162 -8.71 -35.63 4.24
N ARG A 163 -9.20 -35.11 5.37
CA ARG A 163 -9.74 -35.85 6.54
C ARG A 163 -8.75 -36.56 7.48
N GLU A 164 -7.44 -36.33 7.36
CA GLU A 164 -6.45 -37.00 8.22
C GLU A 164 -5.39 -36.04 8.77
N THR A 165 -5.76 -35.20 9.76
CA THR A 165 -4.83 -34.27 10.42
C THR A 165 -3.80 -34.95 11.32
N ASP A 166 -4.06 -36.18 11.75
CA ASP A 166 -3.13 -36.97 12.58
C ASP A 166 -2.00 -37.63 11.77
N LYS A 167 -2.10 -37.60 10.44
CA LYS A 167 -1.06 -38.16 9.55
C LYS A 167 -0.03 -37.10 9.18
N PRO A 168 1.20 -37.52 8.80
CA PRO A 168 2.23 -36.56 8.39
C PRO A 168 1.77 -35.73 7.18
N PRO A 169 2.20 -34.46 7.10
CA PRO A 169 1.85 -33.58 6.00
C PRO A 169 2.45 -34.09 4.68
N VAL A 170 1.65 -33.99 3.62
CA VAL A 170 2.05 -34.44 2.28
C VAL A 170 2.81 -33.37 1.50
N SER A 171 2.57 -32.10 1.83
CA SER A 171 3.20 -30.96 1.17
C SER A 171 3.12 -29.71 2.05
N PHE A 172 3.57 -28.58 1.54
CA PHE A 172 3.46 -27.28 2.20
C PHE A 172 3.33 -26.17 1.16
N PHE A 173 2.96 -24.98 1.62
CA PHE A 173 3.09 -23.75 0.85
C PHE A 173 3.65 -22.62 1.71
N VAL A 174 4.30 -21.68 1.03
CA VAL A 174 4.91 -20.51 1.66
C VAL A 174 3.98 -19.32 1.53
N VAL A 175 3.72 -18.64 2.64
CA VAL A 175 3.01 -17.36 2.66
C VAL A 175 4.05 -16.26 2.85
N ARG A 176 4.18 -15.38 1.88
CA ARG A 176 5.21 -14.33 1.85
C ARG A 176 4.59 -12.97 1.66
N ILE A 177 4.91 -12.05 2.56
CA ILE A 177 4.57 -10.64 2.40
C ILE A 177 5.66 -9.98 1.56
N THR A 178 5.26 -9.38 0.45
CA THR A 178 6.09 -8.65 -0.51
C THR A 178 5.61 -7.21 -0.62
N SER A 179 6.49 -6.29 -1.05
CA SER A 179 6.26 -4.82 -1.11
C SER A 179 6.34 -4.13 0.27
N LYS A 180 7.55 -3.75 0.69
CA LYS A 180 7.83 -2.90 1.85
C LYS A 180 8.48 -1.60 1.36
N PRO A 181 8.17 -0.43 1.95
CA PRO A 181 7.40 -0.24 3.18
C PRO A 181 5.86 -0.22 3.00
N PRO A 182 5.07 -0.43 4.09
CA PRO A 182 3.61 -0.21 4.11
C PRO A 182 3.23 1.19 3.63
N PRO A 183 1.99 1.44 3.19
CA PRO A 183 0.75 0.67 3.38
C PRO A 183 0.38 -0.37 2.30
N CYS A 184 1.06 -0.38 1.15
CA CYS A 184 0.73 -1.30 0.04
C CYS A 184 1.51 -2.62 0.14
N LEU A 185 0.84 -3.70 0.56
CA LEU A 185 1.41 -5.03 0.72
C LEU A 185 0.89 -6.01 -0.33
N VAL A 186 1.69 -7.03 -0.63
CA VAL A 186 1.31 -8.15 -1.49
C VAL A 186 1.62 -9.47 -0.80
N ILE A 187 0.58 -10.22 -0.46
CA ILE A 187 0.70 -11.55 0.12
C ILE A 187 0.75 -12.56 -1.02
N ARG A 188 1.82 -13.33 -1.10
CA ARG A 188 2.02 -14.40 -2.08
C ARG A 188 1.90 -15.75 -1.39
N LEU A 189 1.01 -16.60 -1.89
CA LEU A 189 0.90 -17.99 -1.49
C LEU A 189 1.58 -18.85 -2.56
N ALA A 190 2.72 -19.44 -2.24
CA ALA A 190 3.53 -20.23 -3.15
C ALA A 190 3.44 -21.72 -2.79
N PHE A 191 2.67 -22.46 -3.59
CA PHE A 191 2.43 -23.89 -3.44
C PHE A 191 3.46 -24.68 -4.23
N LEU A 192 3.98 -25.76 -3.64
CA LEU A 192 4.83 -26.71 -4.35
C LEU A 192 4.11 -27.32 -5.55
N GLY A 193 4.89 -27.61 -6.60
CA GLY A 193 4.42 -28.33 -7.77
C GLY A 193 3.81 -29.68 -7.38
N GLY A 194 2.68 -30.04 -8.02
CA GLY A 194 1.88 -31.22 -7.69
C GLY A 194 0.64 -30.93 -6.84
N THR A 195 0.51 -29.73 -6.24
CA THR A 195 -0.69 -29.37 -5.47
C THR A 195 -1.90 -29.13 -6.40
N ALA A 196 -2.98 -29.88 -6.19
CA ALA A 196 -4.19 -29.78 -6.99
C ALA A 196 -4.81 -28.36 -6.97
N GLY A 197 -5.33 -27.92 -8.12
CA GLY A 197 -5.83 -26.54 -8.28
C GLY A 197 -6.98 -26.17 -7.35
N HIS A 198 -7.91 -27.10 -7.09
CA HIS A 198 -9.03 -26.87 -6.19
C HIS A 198 -8.58 -26.64 -4.74
N ILE A 199 -7.58 -27.39 -4.25
CA ILE A 199 -6.98 -27.20 -2.91
C ILE A 199 -6.34 -25.81 -2.83
N ARG A 200 -5.56 -25.41 -3.84
CA ARG A 200 -4.93 -24.08 -3.89
C ARG A 200 -5.97 -22.95 -3.83
N ASN A 201 -7.03 -23.07 -4.62
CA ASN A 201 -8.12 -22.11 -4.64
C ASN A 201 -8.88 -22.07 -3.31
N GLN A 202 -9.15 -23.23 -2.70
CA GLN A 202 -9.81 -23.32 -1.39
C GLN A 202 -8.99 -22.60 -0.31
N MET A 203 -7.67 -22.86 -0.24
CA MET A 203 -6.79 -22.19 0.73
C MET A 203 -6.72 -20.68 0.47
N MET A 204 -6.64 -20.26 -0.79
CA MET A 204 -6.66 -18.86 -1.18
C MET A 204 -7.96 -18.16 -0.76
N MET A 205 -9.12 -18.77 -1.01
CA MET A 205 -10.41 -18.19 -0.61
C MET A 205 -10.57 -18.13 0.92
N ASN A 206 -10.09 -19.15 1.64
CA ASN A 206 -10.14 -19.16 3.10
C ASN A 206 -9.37 -17.98 3.70
N ILE A 207 -8.10 -17.79 3.32
CA ILE A 207 -7.31 -16.69 3.87
C ILE A 207 -7.81 -15.33 3.38
N LYS A 208 -8.26 -15.23 2.12
CA LYS A 208 -8.85 -14.01 1.57
C LYS A 208 -10.06 -13.57 2.40
N GLY A 209 -10.96 -14.49 2.74
CA GLY A 209 -12.12 -14.22 3.59
C GLY A 209 -11.73 -13.78 5.00
N ARG A 210 -10.74 -14.43 5.62
CA ARG A 210 -10.23 -14.02 6.95
C ARG A 210 -9.61 -12.62 6.94
N ILE A 211 -8.84 -12.28 5.90
CA ILE A 211 -8.26 -10.95 5.73
C ILE A 211 -9.36 -9.88 5.56
N GLN A 212 -10.41 -10.18 4.79
CA GLN A 212 -11.54 -9.25 4.60
C GLN A 212 -12.32 -8.99 5.89
N GLY A 213 -12.43 -9.99 6.77
CA GLY A 213 -13.10 -9.88 8.07
C GLY A 213 -12.24 -9.31 9.20
N LEU A 214 -10.96 -9.02 8.94
CA LEU A 214 -10.03 -8.58 9.98
C LEU A 214 -10.31 -7.13 10.39
N THR A 215 -10.43 -6.90 11.69
CA THR A 215 -10.67 -5.56 12.26
C THR A 215 -9.83 -5.34 13.51
N PHE A 216 -9.50 -4.08 13.81
CA PHE A 216 -8.84 -3.71 15.06
C PHE A 216 -9.64 -2.64 15.83
N PRO A 217 -9.51 -2.58 17.17
CA PRO A 217 -10.28 -1.64 17.98
C PRO A 217 -9.73 -0.21 17.83
N LEU A 218 -10.60 0.74 17.46
CA LEU A 218 -10.25 2.15 17.46
C LEU A 218 -10.25 2.72 18.88
N ARG A 219 -9.06 2.95 19.44
CA ARG A 219 -8.91 3.67 20.72
C ARG A 219 -8.91 5.18 20.46
N VAL A 220 -10.08 5.81 20.45
CA VAL A 220 -10.14 7.27 20.55
C VAL A 220 -9.83 7.64 21.99
N ALA A 221 -8.68 8.28 22.22
CA ALA A 221 -8.38 8.89 23.51
C ALA A 221 -9.42 9.99 23.76
N VAL A 222 -10.44 9.69 24.54
CA VAL A 222 -11.28 10.70 25.17
C VAL A 222 -10.33 11.53 26.01
N THR A 223 -10.03 12.74 25.55
CA THR A 223 -9.36 13.72 26.40
C THR A 223 -10.37 14.01 27.51
N GLU A 224 -10.15 13.48 28.70
CA GLU A 224 -10.90 13.83 29.91
C GLU A 224 -10.80 15.37 30.08
N ARG A 225 -11.80 16.11 29.59
CA ARG A 225 -12.11 17.49 30.02
C ARG A 225 -13.37 17.49 30.87
N THR A 226 -13.46 16.53 31.80
CA THR A 226 -14.52 16.49 32.79
C THR A 226 -13.98 16.00 34.14
N LYS A 227 -12.87 16.57 34.60
CA LYS A 227 -12.44 16.48 36.00
C LYS A 227 -11.79 17.80 36.42
N SER A 228 -12.63 18.80 36.71
CA SER A 228 -12.25 19.91 37.61
C SER A 228 -13.50 20.53 38.21
N LEU A 229 -14.17 19.77 39.07
CA LEU A 229 -14.92 20.34 40.19
C LEU A 229 -14.43 19.61 41.46
N PRO A 230 -13.99 20.34 42.50
CA PRO A 230 -13.39 19.74 43.69
C PRO A 230 -14.47 19.10 44.59
N PRO A 231 -14.16 17.99 45.29
CA PRO A 231 -15.07 17.35 46.21
C PRO A 231 -14.98 17.87 47.66
N SER A 232 -16.13 17.77 48.34
CA SER A 232 -16.40 17.86 49.79
C SER A 232 -16.78 19.27 50.31
N LEU A 233 -17.78 19.44 51.18
CA LEU A 233 -17.89 18.83 52.52
C LEU A 233 -19.34 18.55 52.98
N LEU A 234 -19.52 17.33 53.49
CA LEU A 234 -20.43 16.82 54.55
C LEU A 234 -21.55 17.74 55.10
N ALA A 235 -22.81 17.26 55.07
CA ALA A 235 -23.54 16.83 56.28
C ALA A 235 -24.87 16.11 55.94
N PRO A 236 -25.36 15.22 56.82
CA PRO A 236 -26.47 14.29 56.56
C PRO A 236 -27.80 14.76 57.19
N GLN A 237 -28.94 14.35 56.61
CA GLN A 237 -30.08 13.74 57.34
C GLN A 237 -31.34 13.56 56.45
N ASP A 238 -31.81 12.32 56.45
CA ASP A 238 -33.17 11.84 56.73
C ASP A 238 -34.44 12.44 56.09
N LYS A 239 -35.26 11.47 55.61
CA LYS A 239 -36.72 11.30 55.68
C LYS A 239 -37.59 11.54 54.42
N MET A 240 -38.33 10.44 54.16
CA MET A 240 -39.74 10.30 53.78
C MET A 240 -40.17 10.51 52.32
N SER A 241 -40.63 9.39 51.76
CA SER A 241 -41.78 9.16 50.87
C SER A 241 -42.58 10.36 50.37
N GLU A 242 -42.82 10.44 49.05
CA GLU A 242 -44.17 10.47 48.46
C GLU A 242 -44.15 10.32 46.92
N ASP A 243 -45.18 9.62 46.43
CA ASP A 243 -45.56 9.41 45.03
C ASP A 243 -45.90 10.72 44.29
N LEU A 244 -45.85 10.70 42.95
CA LEU A 244 -46.99 10.97 42.04
C LEU A 244 -46.57 11.32 40.59
N THR A 245 -46.92 10.41 39.68
CA THR A 245 -47.59 10.58 38.36
C THR A 245 -47.19 11.67 37.35
N ILE A 246 -46.83 11.18 36.15
CA ILE A 246 -47.27 11.53 34.77
C ILE A 246 -47.48 13.01 34.40
N SER A 247 -46.74 13.46 33.37
CA SER A 247 -47.30 14.30 32.30
C SER A 247 -46.46 14.20 31.01
N GLU A 248 -47.03 13.55 30.00
CA GLU A 248 -46.68 13.75 28.58
C GLU A 248 -47.04 15.19 28.17
N SER A 249 -46.11 15.90 27.54
CA SER A 249 -46.41 16.91 26.52
C SER A 249 -45.13 17.46 25.89
N GLY A 250 -45.06 17.45 24.55
CA GLY A 250 -44.35 18.48 23.77
C GLY A 250 -43.09 18.05 23.01
N ASP A 251 -43.27 17.87 21.70
CA ASP A 251 -42.33 18.18 20.61
C ASP A 251 -41.06 17.35 20.41
N LEU A 252 -41.19 16.34 19.53
CA LEU A 252 -40.09 15.69 18.82
C LEU A 252 -39.47 16.65 17.76
N PRO A 253 -38.16 16.93 17.79
CA PRO A 253 -37.47 17.53 16.65
C PRO A 253 -37.19 16.48 15.56
N PRO A 254 -37.04 16.89 14.28
CA PRO A 254 -36.83 15.98 13.16
C PRO A 254 -35.48 15.25 13.26
N PRO A 255 -35.31 14.06 12.64
CA PRO A 255 -34.06 13.32 12.66
C PRO A 255 -33.02 14.00 11.76
N GLY A 256 -32.44 15.08 12.26
CA GLY A 256 -31.33 15.81 11.67
C GLY A 256 -30.01 15.40 12.32
N VAL A 257 -29.16 14.75 11.52
CA VAL A 257 -27.69 14.70 11.60
C VAL A 257 -27.09 14.92 13.00
N ARG A 258 -26.89 13.82 13.75
CA ARG A 258 -25.96 13.83 14.88
C ARG A 258 -24.53 13.97 14.33
N PRO A 259 -23.69 14.88 14.86
CA PRO A 259 -22.28 14.91 14.54
C PRO A 259 -21.63 13.58 14.93
N SER A 260 -20.98 12.93 13.98
CA SER A 260 -20.39 11.59 14.13
C SER A 260 -19.07 11.59 14.92
N LEU A 261 -19.05 12.17 16.12
CA LEU A 261 -17.86 12.21 17.00
C LEU A 261 -18.02 11.50 18.34
N SER A 262 -19.13 10.81 18.58
CA SER A 262 -19.30 9.88 19.69
C SER A 262 -19.39 8.43 19.19
N ARG A 263 -18.27 7.89 18.67
CA ARG A 263 -18.13 6.44 18.47
C ARG A 263 -17.56 5.82 19.75
N MET A 264 -18.41 5.13 20.52
CA MET A 264 -17.98 4.00 21.35
C MET A 264 -17.14 3.06 20.48
N SER A 265 -16.04 2.51 21.02
CA SER A 265 -15.04 1.66 20.35
C SER A 265 -15.59 0.92 19.10
N SER A 266 -15.49 1.54 17.93
CA SER A 266 -15.91 0.90 16.68
C SER A 266 -14.72 0.14 16.12
N ASN A 267 -14.89 -1.15 15.85
CA ASN A 267 -13.89 -1.95 15.13
C ASN A 267 -13.72 -1.38 13.72
N VAL A 268 -12.48 -1.06 13.35
CA VAL A 268 -12.12 -0.52 12.03
C VAL A 268 -11.60 -1.67 11.17
N PRO A 269 -12.04 -1.78 9.89
CA PRO A 269 -11.46 -2.73 8.95
C PRO A 269 -9.94 -2.58 8.89
N CYS A 270 -9.24 -3.71 8.96
CA CYS A 270 -7.78 -3.72 9.02
C CYS A 270 -7.14 -3.30 7.69
N CYS A 271 -7.77 -3.69 6.57
CA CYS A 271 -7.21 -3.48 5.25
C CYS A 271 -8.26 -3.64 4.16
N VAL A 272 -7.91 -3.20 2.94
CA VAL A 272 -8.70 -3.36 1.73
C VAL A 272 -7.95 -4.26 0.76
N ILE A 273 -8.64 -5.27 0.20
CA ILE A 273 -8.06 -6.14 -0.83
C ILE A 273 -8.18 -5.47 -2.20
N THR A 274 -7.10 -5.49 -2.97
CA THR A 274 -7.03 -4.94 -4.33
C THR A 274 -6.99 -6.05 -5.37
N TYR A 275 -7.77 -5.90 -6.45
CA TYR A 275 -7.77 -6.85 -7.55
C TYR A 275 -6.70 -6.49 -8.58
N LYS A 276 -6.46 -5.20 -8.80
CA LYS A 276 -5.40 -4.72 -9.68
C LYS A 276 -4.04 -4.72 -8.96
N PRO A 277 -2.92 -4.83 -9.70
CA PRO A 277 -1.58 -4.85 -9.12
C PRO A 277 -1.09 -3.45 -8.74
N VAL A 278 -1.73 -2.83 -7.73
CA VAL A 278 -1.42 -1.47 -7.28
C VAL A 278 0.08 -1.29 -7.02
N GLU A 279 0.78 -2.25 -6.43
CA GLU A 279 2.23 -2.20 -6.18
C GLU A 279 3.08 -2.03 -7.45
N LYS A 280 2.55 -2.35 -8.62
CA LYS A 280 3.24 -2.23 -9.92
C LYS A 280 2.87 -0.95 -10.67
N ILE A 281 1.69 -0.41 -10.41
CA ILE A 281 1.16 0.77 -11.09
C ILE A 281 1.11 2.01 -10.19
N LEU A 282 1.56 1.89 -8.94
CA LEU A 282 1.60 2.96 -7.96
C LEU A 282 2.53 4.09 -8.44
N ILE A 283 1.98 5.30 -8.49
CA ILE A 283 2.73 6.53 -8.69
C ILE A 283 3.17 7.05 -7.33
N TRP A 284 4.48 7.24 -7.17
CA TRP A 284 5.06 7.72 -5.92
C TRP A 284 6.23 8.66 -6.21
N TYR A 285 6.36 9.67 -5.35
CA TYR A 285 7.37 10.70 -5.44
C TYR A 285 8.27 10.64 -4.21
N ASP A 286 9.58 10.68 -4.44
CA ASP A 286 10.57 10.89 -3.39
C ASP A 286 10.65 12.37 -2.99
N LYS A 287 10.48 13.29 -3.95
CA LYS A 287 10.56 14.74 -3.78
C LYS A 287 9.60 15.42 -4.75
N THR A 288 9.23 16.66 -4.45
CA THR A 288 8.43 17.49 -5.36
C THR A 288 9.20 17.69 -6.66
N PRO A 289 8.57 17.48 -7.84
CA PRO A 289 9.21 17.76 -9.12
C PRO A 289 9.69 19.20 -9.20
N ASN A 290 10.85 19.42 -9.81
CA ASN A 290 11.43 20.76 -9.95
C ASN A 290 10.58 21.64 -10.87
N ASN A 291 9.94 21.03 -11.88
CA ASN A 291 9.04 21.74 -12.78
C ASN A 291 7.65 21.08 -12.75
N LEU A 292 6.74 21.70 -12.01
CA LEU A 292 5.34 21.26 -11.89
C LEU A 292 4.50 21.56 -13.13
N LEU A 293 5.00 22.38 -14.06
CA LEU A 293 4.36 22.64 -15.36
C LEU A 293 4.85 21.67 -16.45
N SER A 294 5.98 20.99 -16.22
CA SER A 294 6.51 20.00 -17.15
C SER A 294 5.68 18.71 -17.13
N PRO A 295 5.34 18.17 -18.31
CA PRO A 295 4.82 16.81 -18.42
C PRO A 295 5.82 15.83 -17.81
N VAL A 296 5.35 14.90 -16.96
CA VAL A 296 6.16 13.86 -16.28
C VAL A 296 7.04 13.04 -17.26
N VAL A 297 6.70 13.03 -18.55
CA VAL A 297 7.42 12.33 -19.61
C VAL A 297 8.77 12.99 -19.99
N LEU A 298 8.94 14.30 -19.76
CA LEU A 298 10.05 15.06 -20.35
C LEU A 298 11.32 15.15 -19.47
N GLU A 299 11.29 14.75 -18.20
CA GLU A 299 12.46 14.80 -17.31
C GLU A 299 13.54 13.75 -17.61
N THR A 300 13.43 13.03 -18.74
CA THR A 300 14.50 12.13 -19.20
C THR A 300 15.43 12.94 -20.11
N PRO A 301 16.70 13.20 -19.73
CA PRO A 301 17.59 13.97 -20.59
C PRO A 301 17.73 13.28 -21.95
N PRO A 302 17.59 14.01 -23.07
CA PRO A 302 17.79 13.48 -24.41
C PRO A 302 19.30 13.26 -24.63
N GLY A 303 19.80 12.13 -24.12
CA GLY A 303 21.22 11.78 -24.23
C GLY A 303 21.59 10.32 -23.96
N MET A 304 20.66 9.48 -23.46
CA MET A 304 20.94 8.07 -23.18
C MET A 304 19.99 7.10 -23.90
N SER A 305 19.67 7.39 -25.16
CA SER A 305 18.91 6.44 -25.98
C SER A 305 19.73 5.18 -26.25
N ALA A 306 19.19 4.06 -25.78
CA ALA A 306 19.12 2.80 -26.52
C ALA A 306 20.43 2.17 -27.03
N VAL A 307 21.36 1.83 -26.14
CA VAL A 307 22.31 0.73 -26.41
C VAL A 307 22.49 -0.16 -25.18
N CYS A 308 21.63 -1.17 -25.05
CA CYS A 308 22.03 -2.57 -24.84
C CYS A 308 20.82 -3.45 -24.46
N ARG A 309 20.43 -4.33 -25.39
CA ARG A 309 19.74 -5.58 -25.07
C ARG A 309 20.69 -6.43 -24.22
N SER A 310 20.39 -6.68 -22.95
CA SER A 310 20.85 -7.93 -22.29
C SER A 310 19.94 -8.32 -21.12
N ILE A 311 19.47 -9.56 -21.18
CA ILE A 311 18.79 -10.28 -20.11
C ILE A 311 19.87 -10.68 -19.10
N SER A 312 20.12 -9.80 -18.13
CA SER A 312 21.00 -10.05 -16.99
C SER A 312 20.63 -9.04 -15.90
N ALA A 313 19.47 -9.26 -15.26
CA ALA A 313 19.03 -8.46 -14.13
C ALA A 313 19.81 -8.88 -12.87
N ARG A 314 20.63 -7.98 -12.33
CA ARG A 314 21.06 -8.03 -10.93
C ARG A 314 19.95 -7.42 -10.06
N PRO A 315 19.47 -8.10 -9.00
CA PRO A 315 18.48 -7.57 -8.08
C PRO A 315 19.17 -6.96 -6.86
N GLY A 316 19.03 -5.65 -6.69
CA GLY A 316 19.60 -4.91 -5.58
C GLY A 316 19.80 -3.47 -6.00
N THR A 317 19.20 -2.56 -5.25
CA THR A 317 19.09 -1.11 -5.46
C THR A 317 18.05 -0.67 -6.49
N THR A 318 17.29 0.34 -6.03
CA THR A 318 16.20 1.04 -6.69
C THR A 318 16.53 1.38 -8.14
N LYS A 319 15.92 0.65 -9.09
CA LYS A 319 15.76 1.19 -10.45
C LYS A 319 15.02 2.51 -10.28
N SER A 320 15.66 3.61 -10.67
CA SER A 320 15.21 4.99 -10.44
C SER A 320 13.70 5.11 -10.62
N ALA A 321 12.98 5.57 -9.59
CA ALA A 321 11.54 5.76 -9.58
C ALA A 321 11.05 6.48 -10.85
N THR A 322 11.88 7.38 -11.38
CA THR A 322 11.69 8.11 -12.63
C THR A 322 11.49 7.23 -13.87
N HIS A 323 12.18 6.10 -14.00
CA HIS A 323 12.03 5.20 -15.16
C HIS A 323 10.68 4.45 -15.13
N ASN A 324 10.21 4.06 -13.94
CA ASN A 324 8.88 3.46 -13.81
C ASN A 324 7.78 4.52 -13.98
N MET A 325 7.96 5.74 -13.45
CA MET A 325 7.00 6.83 -13.64
C MET A 325 6.87 7.26 -15.11
N SER A 326 7.99 7.37 -15.85
CA SER A 326 7.94 7.67 -17.29
C SER A 326 7.16 6.61 -18.08
N LEU A 327 7.31 5.33 -17.72
CA LEU A 327 6.53 4.26 -18.34
C LEU A 327 5.05 4.35 -17.96
N LEU A 328 4.74 4.45 -16.66
CA LEU A 328 3.37 4.49 -16.15
C LEU A 328 2.60 5.72 -16.65
N SER A 329 3.27 6.85 -16.82
CA SER A 329 2.65 8.08 -17.34
C SER A 329 2.15 7.97 -18.78
N ARG A 330 2.62 6.97 -19.55
CA ARG A 330 2.09 6.65 -20.88
C ARG A 330 0.88 5.72 -20.85
N TYR A 331 0.68 5.01 -19.73
CA TYR A 331 -0.41 4.04 -19.56
C TYR A 331 -1.57 4.58 -18.74
N LEU A 332 -1.30 5.45 -17.76
CA LEU A 332 -2.32 6.03 -16.90
C LEU A 332 -2.81 7.37 -17.46
N HIS A 333 -4.11 7.62 -17.37
CA HIS A 333 -4.63 8.95 -17.62
C HIS A 333 -4.26 9.88 -16.46
N HIS A 334 -3.52 10.93 -16.76
CA HIS A 334 -2.99 11.86 -15.79
C HIS A 334 -3.62 13.24 -15.92
N ARG A 335 -3.90 13.86 -14.79
CA ARG A 335 -4.17 15.30 -14.70
C ARG A 335 -3.53 15.88 -13.45
N ARG A 336 -2.96 17.07 -13.59
CA ARG A 336 -2.39 17.88 -12.51
C ARG A 336 -3.17 19.20 -12.42
N TRP A 337 -3.40 19.64 -11.19
CA TRP A 337 -3.99 20.94 -10.90
C TRP A 337 -3.06 21.72 -9.99
N ILE A 338 -2.84 22.97 -10.35
CA ILE A 338 -2.05 23.94 -9.62
C ILE A 338 -2.96 25.12 -9.32
N TRP A 339 -3.19 25.38 -8.04
CA TRP A 339 -4.03 26.47 -7.57
C TRP A 339 -3.18 27.49 -6.83
N ALA A 340 -3.12 28.71 -7.37
CA ALA A 340 -2.63 29.86 -6.62
C ALA A 340 -3.58 30.13 -5.46
N VAL A 341 -3.06 30.10 -4.23
CA VAL A 341 -3.85 30.25 -3.01
C VAL A 341 -4.34 31.68 -2.82
N GLN A 342 -3.54 32.64 -3.31
CA GLN A 342 -3.83 34.05 -3.24
C GLN A 342 -3.56 34.71 -4.60
N PRO A 343 -4.34 35.73 -4.98
CA PRO A 343 -3.96 36.63 -6.06
C PRO A 343 -2.59 37.27 -5.78
N PRO A 344 -1.81 37.64 -6.82
CA PRO A 344 -0.55 38.37 -6.64
C PRO A 344 -0.68 39.66 -5.81
N SER A 345 -1.87 40.26 -5.79
CA SER A 345 -2.17 41.51 -5.10
C SER A 345 -2.78 41.35 -3.70
N ALA A 346 -2.92 40.12 -3.19
CA ALA A 346 -3.59 39.84 -1.92
C ALA A 346 -2.60 39.56 -0.78
N TYR A 347 -3.06 39.70 0.47
CA TYR A 347 -2.26 39.43 1.66
C TYR A 347 -1.75 37.99 1.71
N ALA A 348 -0.52 37.82 2.19
CA ALA A 348 0.13 36.53 2.34
C ALA A 348 -0.67 35.57 3.24
N VAL A 349 -1.03 34.41 2.70
CA VAL A 349 -1.69 33.32 3.41
C VAL A 349 -0.62 32.50 4.15
N SER A 350 -0.82 32.30 5.45
CA SER A 350 0.13 31.52 6.25
C SER A 350 0.23 30.06 5.76
N LEU A 351 1.44 29.50 5.82
CA LEU A 351 1.70 28.09 5.50
C LEU A 351 0.81 27.13 6.31
N THR A 352 0.50 27.48 7.55
CA THR A 352 -0.38 26.70 8.43
C THR A 352 -1.83 26.68 7.94
N ALA A 353 -2.32 27.77 7.34
CA ALA A 353 -3.65 27.81 6.74
C ALA A 353 -3.73 26.87 5.54
N VAL A 354 -2.73 26.88 4.65
CA VAL A 354 -2.68 25.95 3.51
C VAL A 354 -2.54 24.49 3.96
N ALA A 355 -1.76 24.22 5.00
CA ALA A 355 -1.69 22.89 5.60
C ALA A 355 -3.06 22.41 6.12
N ARG A 356 -3.91 23.30 6.66
CA ARG A 356 -5.28 22.97 7.07
C ARG A 356 -6.17 22.64 5.88
N ILE A 357 -6.00 23.34 4.75
CA ILE A 357 -6.70 23.02 3.50
C ILE A 357 -6.30 21.61 3.04
N LEU A 358 -5.00 21.34 2.92
CA LEU A 358 -4.48 20.01 2.52
C LEU A 358 -4.94 18.89 3.46
N ASN A 359 -4.99 19.15 4.78
CA ASN A 359 -5.56 18.22 5.75
C ASN A 359 -7.07 17.97 5.53
N THR A 360 -7.81 19.00 5.14
CA THR A 360 -9.24 18.87 4.81
C THR A 360 -9.43 18.06 3.54
N LEU A 361 -8.62 18.31 2.50
CA LEU A 361 -8.61 17.49 1.28
C LEU A 361 -8.31 16.02 1.58
N THR A 362 -7.27 15.78 2.38
CA THR A 362 -6.88 14.44 2.86
C THR A 362 -8.07 13.72 3.50
N ARG A 363 -8.76 14.38 4.45
CA ARG A 363 -9.94 13.80 5.12
C ARG A 363 -11.10 13.54 4.17
N MET A 364 -11.38 14.46 3.24
CA MET A 364 -12.44 14.28 2.25
C MET A 364 -12.19 13.05 1.37
N ARG A 365 -10.95 12.86 0.89
CA ARG A 365 -10.60 11.68 0.08
C ARG A 365 -10.73 10.37 0.85
N ILE A 366 -10.35 10.35 2.12
CA ILE A 366 -10.56 9.18 3.00
C ILE A 366 -12.06 8.88 3.15
N GLN A 367 -12.90 9.90 3.37
CA GLN A 367 -14.36 9.73 3.47
C GLN A 367 -15.00 9.23 2.17
N GLU A 368 -14.45 9.64 1.03
CA GLU A 368 -14.84 9.11 -0.27
C GLU A 368 -14.44 7.63 -0.42
N GLY A 369 -13.44 7.14 0.31
CA GLY A 369 -13.00 5.74 0.31
C GLY A 369 -11.62 5.53 -0.32
N PHE A 370 -10.81 6.59 -0.45
CA PHE A 370 -9.40 6.44 -0.77
C PHE A 370 -8.61 5.97 0.44
N ASN A 371 -7.60 5.13 0.21
CA ASN A 371 -6.69 4.64 1.22
C ASN A 371 -5.29 5.18 0.97
N PHE A 372 -4.51 5.42 2.02
CA PHE A 372 -3.11 5.81 1.85
C PHE A 372 -2.35 4.70 1.13
N ALA A 373 -1.51 5.08 0.17
CA ALA A 373 -0.67 4.16 -0.59
C ALA A 373 0.83 4.46 -0.43
N HIS A 374 1.19 5.74 -0.27
CA HIS A 374 2.55 6.19 -0.01
C HIS A 374 2.56 7.57 0.68
N SER A 375 3.58 7.83 1.50
CA SER A 375 3.79 9.12 2.15
C SER A 375 5.29 9.38 2.32
N CYS A 376 5.81 10.45 1.72
CA CYS A 376 7.22 10.82 1.80
C CYS A 376 7.39 12.33 1.58
N ASN A 377 8.23 12.99 2.38
CA ASN A 377 8.57 14.41 2.23
C ASN A 377 7.38 15.36 2.04
N GLY A 378 6.29 15.09 2.76
CA GLY A 378 5.05 15.87 2.69
C GLY A 378 4.13 15.52 1.52
N ILE A 379 4.58 14.67 0.61
CA ILE A 379 3.78 14.17 -0.52
C ILE A 379 2.98 12.95 -0.04
N ILE A 380 1.70 12.96 -0.35
CA ILE A 380 0.76 11.88 -0.01
C ILE A 380 0.17 11.32 -1.29
N THR A 381 0.36 10.02 -1.52
CA THR A 381 -0.40 9.28 -2.54
C THR A 381 -1.47 8.45 -1.85
N MET A 382 -2.71 8.59 -2.32
CA MET A 382 -3.83 7.74 -1.94
C MET A 382 -4.37 6.98 -3.15
N VAL A 383 -4.96 5.80 -2.93
CA VAL A 383 -5.48 4.93 -3.99
C VAL A 383 -6.89 4.46 -3.66
N ARG A 384 -7.72 4.36 -4.69
CA ARG A 384 -9.04 3.72 -4.64
C ARG A 384 -9.26 2.87 -5.88
N GLU A 385 -9.82 1.68 -5.68
CA GLU A 385 -10.28 0.81 -6.76
C GLU A 385 -11.79 0.95 -6.93
N PHE A 386 -12.21 1.43 -8.09
CA PHE A 386 -13.62 1.61 -8.47
C PHE A 386 -14.11 0.40 -9.24
N VAL A 387 -15.38 0.05 -9.04
CA VAL A 387 -16.08 -0.91 -9.89
C VAL A 387 -16.68 -0.14 -11.07
N MET A 388 -16.22 -0.43 -12.27
CA MET A 388 -16.75 0.13 -13.52
C MET A 388 -17.76 -0.84 -14.11
N LYS A 389 -18.97 -0.37 -14.40
CA LYS A 389 -20.00 -1.12 -15.12
C LYS A 389 -19.93 -0.79 -16.61
N LEU A 390 -19.94 -1.81 -17.44
CA LEU A 390 -20.08 -1.73 -18.88
C LEU A 390 -21.34 -2.49 -19.26
N ASP A 391 -22.26 -1.79 -19.93
CA ASP A 391 -23.44 -2.40 -20.53
C ASP A 391 -23.01 -2.99 -21.88
N LEU A 392 -23.12 -4.30 -22.02
CA LEU A 392 -22.80 -5.00 -23.27
C LEU A 392 -24.02 -4.97 -24.21
N CYS A 393 -23.76 -5.02 -25.51
CA CYS A 393 -24.83 -5.14 -26.51
C CYS A 393 -25.36 -6.59 -26.55
N GLU A 394 -26.61 -6.76 -27.00
CA GLU A 394 -27.34 -8.04 -27.04
C GLU A 394 -26.58 -9.19 -27.76
N ASP A 395 -25.74 -8.88 -28.75
CA ASP A 395 -24.94 -9.86 -29.50
C ASP A 395 -23.75 -10.46 -28.70
N GLU A 396 -23.37 -9.86 -27.57
CA GLU A 396 -22.27 -10.31 -26.70
C GLU A 396 -22.78 -11.00 -25.40
N GLU A 397 -24.09 -11.22 -25.28
CA GLU A 397 -24.74 -11.79 -24.08
C GLU A 397 -24.62 -13.31 -23.96
N GLU A 398 -24.20 -14.02 -25.03
CA GLU A 398 -24.05 -15.48 -25.03
C GLU A 398 -22.94 -15.95 -24.06
N GLY A 399 -23.29 -16.10 -22.78
CA GLY A 399 -22.45 -16.71 -21.75
C GLY A 399 -22.37 -15.99 -20.40
N LEU A 400 -23.07 -14.88 -20.19
CA LEU A 400 -23.00 -14.09 -18.94
C LEU A 400 -24.33 -14.01 -18.16
N ARG A 401 -24.21 -13.75 -16.85
CA ARG A 401 -25.32 -13.73 -15.88
C ARG A 401 -26.38 -12.67 -16.23
N GLU A 402 -27.63 -12.96 -15.86
CA GLU A 402 -28.83 -12.13 -16.07
C GLU A 402 -28.56 -10.61 -16.06
N GLY A 403 -28.74 -9.96 -17.21
CA GLY A 403 -28.76 -8.50 -17.37
C GLY A 403 -27.61 -7.85 -18.16
N GLY A 404 -26.81 -8.59 -18.96
CA GLY A 404 -25.86 -8.02 -19.94
C GLY A 404 -24.72 -7.14 -19.38
N GLN A 405 -24.58 -7.02 -18.05
CA GLN A 405 -23.70 -6.02 -17.43
C GLN A 405 -22.39 -6.66 -16.92
N ALA A 406 -21.27 -6.26 -17.51
CA ALA A 406 -19.94 -6.66 -17.08
C ALA A 406 -19.32 -5.62 -16.12
N THR A 407 -18.69 -6.09 -15.04
CA THR A 407 -18.01 -5.19 -14.07
C THR A 407 -16.51 -5.40 -14.07
N PHE A 408 -15.75 -4.31 -14.11
CA PHE A 408 -14.29 -4.35 -14.10
C PHE A 408 -13.70 -3.38 -13.06
N PRO A 409 -12.61 -3.75 -12.37
CA PRO A 409 -11.92 -2.82 -11.48
C PRO A 409 -11.15 -1.75 -12.28
N CYS A 410 -11.13 -0.53 -11.76
CA CYS A 410 -10.37 0.62 -12.26
C CYS A 410 -9.67 1.32 -11.08
N VAL A 411 -8.35 1.47 -11.16
CA VAL A 411 -7.58 2.15 -10.10
C VAL A 411 -7.49 3.65 -10.37
N ALA A 412 -7.85 4.45 -9.38
CA ALA A 412 -7.52 5.88 -9.34
C ALA A 412 -6.57 6.17 -8.17
N GLN A 413 -5.60 7.05 -8.43
CA GLN A 413 -4.61 7.49 -7.45
C GLN A 413 -4.69 9.01 -7.35
N TYR A 414 -4.67 9.52 -6.13
CA TYR A 414 -4.72 10.95 -5.84
C TYR A 414 -3.46 11.36 -5.09
N VAL A 415 -2.71 12.30 -5.65
CA VAL A 415 -1.45 12.78 -5.08
C VAL A 415 -1.66 14.19 -4.56
N LEU A 416 -1.31 14.45 -3.31
CA LEU A 416 -1.20 15.79 -2.74
C LEU A 416 0.26 16.13 -2.51
N PHE A 417 0.69 17.28 -2.98
CA PHE A 417 2.01 17.82 -2.69
C PHE A 417 1.97 18.73 -1.44
N PRO A 418 3.09 18.87 -0.71
CA PRO A 418 3.19 19.88 0.32
C PRO A 418 3.01 21.30 -0.29
N PRO A 419 2.71 22.32 0.52
CA PRO A 419 2.57 23.68 0.03
C PRO A 419 3.81 24.09 -0.77
N HIS A 420 3.57 24.59 -1.98
CA HIS A 420 4.60 24.99 -2.93
C HIS A 420 4.67 26.53 -2.98
N ILE A 421 5.86 27.11 -3.10
CA ILE A 421 6.04 28.55 -3.26
C ILE A 421 6.85 28.75 -4.54
N THR A 422 6.26 29.41 -5.53
CA THR A 422 6.97 29.79 -6.76
C THR A 422 7.67 31.13 -6.55
N ASN A 423 9.00 31.15 -6.66
CA ASN A 423 9.73 32.42 -6.71
C ASN A 423 9.69 32.94 -8.15
N SER A 424 9.19 34.15 -8.34
CA SER A 424 9.03 34.82 -9.65
C SER A 424 10.35 35.14 -10.38
N SER A 425 11.52 34.87 -9.78
CA SER A 425 12.83 35.33 -10.27
C SER A 425 13.84 34.23 -10.64
N ARG A 426 13.48 32.94 -10.67
CA ARG A 426 14.47 31.85 -10.87
C ARG A 426 14.36 31.03 -12.16
N ASP A 427 13.52 31.45 -13.11
CA ASP A 427 13.42 30.79 -14.43
C ASP A 427 14.29 31.44 -15.53
N SER A 428 15.13 32.41 -15.18
CA SER A 428 16.18 32.92 -16.07
C SER A 428 17.53 32.33 -15.66
N VAL A 429 18.03 31.45 -16.53
CA VAL A 429 19.40 30.94 -16.62
C VAL A 429 20.43 31.98 -16.18
N VAL A 430 21.16 31.70 -15.10
CA VAL A 430 22.56 32.14 -14.92
C VAL A 430 23.28 31.22 -13.94
N GLU A 431 24.45 30.76 -14.38
CA GLU A 431 25.48 30.07 -13.61
C GLU A 431 26.08 31.01 -12.57
N ASP A 432 26.50 30.42 -11.44
CA ASP A 432 27.44 30.88 -10.40
C ASP A 432 27.38 32.36 -9.92
N GLU A 433 27.08 32.56 -8.64
CA GLU A 433 28.04 33.09 -7.66
C GLU A 433 27.44 33.13 -6.23
N GLU A 434 28.32 32.98 -5.25
CA GLU A 434 28.05 32.96 -3.81
C GLU A 434 27.70 34.36 -3.30
N GLU A 435 26.67 34.52 -2.46
CA GLU A 435 26.66 35.58 -1.46
C GLU A 435 25.71 35.30 -0.28
N GLU A 436 26.22 35.59 0.92
CA GLU A 436 25.57 35.42 2.21
C GLU A 436 24.48 36.48 2.47
N GLY A 437 23.34 36.02 3.00
CA GLY A 437 22.67 36.66 4.12
C GLY A 437 21.97 38.01 3.90
N GLU A 438 20.78 37.99 3.30
CA GLU A 438 19.69 38.91 3.66
C GLU A 438 18.34 38.18 3.67
N SER A 439 17.49 38.51 4.64
CA SER A 439 16.14 37.97 4.79
C SER A 439 15.24 38.44 3.64
N VAL A 440 15.23 37.70 2.54
CA VAL A 440 14.33 37.95 1.42
C VAL A 440 12.91 37.60 1.85
N GLU A 441 12.05 38.61 2.02
CA GLU A 441 10.61 38.42 2.04
C GLU A 441 10.23 37.65 0.78
N ALA A 442 9.76 36.41 0.95
CA ALA A 442 9.44 35.52 -0.15
C ALA A 442 8.23 36.08 -0.91
N ASP A 443 8.49 36.91 -1.92
CA ASP A 443 7.52 37.46 -2.89
C ASP A 443 7.05 36.38 -3.89
N GLY A 444 6.81 35.17 -3.36
CA GLY A 444 6.43 33.99 -4.12
C GLY A 444 4.96 33.67 -3.96
N VAL A 445 4.33 33.19 -5.03
CA VAL A 445 2.92 32.79 -4.99
C VAL A 445 2.82 31.41 -4.32
N MET A 446 2.04 31.33 -3.26
CA MET A 446 1.77 30.05 -2.60
C MET A 446 0.78 29.25 -3.44
N GLU A 447 1.13 28.00 -3.73
CA GLU A 447 0.38 27.10 -4.59
C GLU A 447 0.02 25.81 -3.86
N ILE A 448 -1.19 25.32 -4.14
CA ILE A 448 -1.62 23.96 -3.84
C ILE A 448 -1.52 23.16 -5.13
N VAL A 449 -0.91 21.98 -5.04
CA VAL A 449 -0.72 21.12 -6.20
C VAL A 449 -1.29 19.74 -5.89
N THR A 450 -2.13 19.23 -6.78
CA THR A 450 -2.63 17.85 -6.69
C THR A 450 -2.62 17.19 -8.05
N GLU A 451 -2.55 15.86 -8.06
CA GLU A 451 -2.66 15.07 -9.27
C GLU A 451 -3.67 13.95 -9.11
N CYS A 452 -4.22 13.52 -10.24
CA CYS A 452 -5.02 12.32 -10.34
C CYS A 452 -4.51 11.45 -11.48
N TRP A 453 -4.23 10.19 -11.16
CA TRP A 453 -3.77 9.16 -12.08
C TRP A 453 -4.82 8.06 -12.13
N VAL A 454 -5.44 7.84 -13.28
CA VAL A 454 -6.53 6.87 -13.44
C VAL A 454 -6.15 5.84 -14.49
N GLU A 455 -6.32 4.56 -14.16
CA GLU A 455 -6.19 3.47 -15.11
C GLU A 455 -7.27 3.59 -16.21
N PRO A 456 -6.90 3.66 -17.50
CA PRO A 456 -7.87 3.62 -18.57
C PRO A 456 -8.68 2.33 -18.50
N GLN A 457 -9.99 2.46 -18.34
CA GLN A 457 -10.91 1.35 -18.22
C GLN A 457 -12.24 1.71 -18.88
N ASN A 458 -12.84 0.74 -19.57
CA ASN A 458 -14.15 0.92 -20.19
C ASN A 458 -15.28 0.87 -19.16
N GLY A 459 -16.40 1.50 -19.51
CA GLY A 459 -17.57 1.61 -18.65
C GLY A 459 -17.55 2.86 -17.78
N VAL A 460 -18.43 2.86 -16.78
CA VAL A 460 -18.67 4.00 -15.88
C VAL A 460 -18.69 3.55 -14.42
N VAL A 461 -18.31 4.42 -13.50
CA VAL A 461 -18.30 4.11 -12.07
C VAL A 461 -19.70 3.70 -11.60
N ALA A 462 -19.74 2.56 -10.95
CA ALA A 462 -20.94 1.98 -10.37
C ALA A 462 -20.95 2.16 -8.86
N SER A 463 -22.06 2.66 -8.31
CA SER A 463 -22.34 2.66 -6.88
C SER A 463 -21.20 3.27 -6.03
N PRO A 464 -20.87 4.56 -6.22
CA PRO A 464 -19.89 5.20 -5.36
C PRO A 464 -20.37 5.22 -3.91
N SER A 465 -19.43 5.37 -2.97
CA SER A 465 -19.76 5.60 -1.56
C SER A 465 -20.69 6.81 -1.41
N PRO A 466 -21.50 6.91 -0.33
CA PRO A 466 -22.40 8.04 -0.11
C PRO A 466 -21.71 9.42 -0.19
N HIS A 467 -20.45 9.49 0.23
CA HIS A 467 -19.64 10.71 0.18
C HIS A 467 -19.02 10.99 -1.20
N ALA A 468 -19.11 10.04 -2.14
CA ALA A 468 -18.54 10.11 -3.47
C ALA A 468 -19.60 10.05 -4.59
N GLN A 469 -20.86 10.39 -4.30
CA GLN A 469 -21.96 10.36 -5.28
C GLN A 469 -21.67 11.16 -6.56
N HIS A 470 -20.87 12.22 -6.47
CA HIS A 470 -20.43 13.03 -7.61
C HIS A 470 -19.55 12.25 -8.61
N LEU A 471 -19.02 11.08 -8.23
CA LEU A 471 -18.25 10.19 -9.10
C LEU A 471 -19.14 9.17 -9.84
N ASN A 472 -20.44 9.10 -9.51
CA ASN A 472 -21.34 8.13 -10.14
C ASN A 472 -21.41 8.37 -11.65
N ASN A 473 -21.46 7.29 -12.43
CA ASN A 473 -21.54 7.32 -13.90
C ASN A 473 -20.38 8.06 -14.60
N CYS A 474 -19.29 8.38 -13.89
CA CYS A 474 -18.10 8.93 -14.53
C CYS A 474 -17.34 7.83 -15.28
N ASN A 475 -16.96 8.07 -16.53
CA ASN A 475 -15.92 7.28 -17.18
C ASN A 475 -14.53 7.60 -16.60
N TYR A 476 -13.50 6.85 -16.98
CA TYR A 476 -12.15 7.03 -16.42
C TYR A 476 -11.56 8.45 -16.61
N ARG A 477 -11.89 9.16 -17.70
CA ARG A 477 -11.42 10.55 -17.95
C ARG A 477 -12.15 11.56 -17.09
N GLN A 478 -13.47 11.40 -16.99
CA GLN A 478 -14.33 12.22 -16.13
C GLN A 478 -14.00 11.99 -14.66
N LEU A 479 -13.67 10.75 -14.27
CA LEU A 479 -13.28 10.39 -12.92
C LEU A 479 -12.07 11.20 -12.45
N ALA A 480 -11.04 11.35 -13.28
CA ALA A 480 -9.87 12.18 -12.96
C ALA A 480 -10.28 13.62 -12.63
N HIS A 481 -11.17 14.21 -13.44
CA HIS A 481 -11.68 15.57 -13.23
C HIS A 481 -12.63 15.68 -12.02
N ALA A 482 -13.50 14.70 -11.81
CA ALA A 482 -14.48 14.72 -10.73
C ALA A 482 -13.78 14.60 -9.36
N VAL A 483 -12.72 13.78 -9.26
CA VAL A 483 -11.89 13.67 -8.06
C VAL A 483 -11.20 15.00 -7.76
N SER A 484 -10.71 15.71 -8.76
CA SER A 484 -10.04 17.00 -8.55
C SER A 484 -10.98 18.16 -8.31
N THR A 485 -12.27 18.00 -8.58
CA THR A 485 -13.26 19.06 -8.39
C THR A 485 -13.39 19.29 -6.89
N LEU A 486 -12.51 20.17 -6.40
CA LEU A 486 -12.63 20.80 -5.12
C LEU A 486 -14.02 21.46 -5.11
N ARG A 487 -15.01 20.86 -4.43
CA ARG A 487 -16.24 21.57 -4.03
C ARG A 487 -15.91 22.61 -2.96
N VAL A 488 -14.95 23.46 -3.28
CA VAL A 488 -14.34 24.43 -2.39
C VAL A 488 -14.50 25.73 -3.13
N TYR A 489 -15.50 26.50 -2.72
CA TYR A 489 -15.80 27.88 -3.14
C TYR A 489 -14.64 28.87 -2.88
N PHE A 490 -13.38 28.43 -2.78
CA PHE A 490 -12.24 29.24 -2.32
C PHE A 490 -11.22 29.60 -3.42
N PHE A 491 -11.20 28.94 -4.59
CA PHE A 491 -10.15 29.20 -5.59
C PHE A 491 -10.74 29.49 -6.97
N ASN A 492 -10.52 30.71 -7.47
CA ASN A 492 -11.09 31.22 -8.74
C ASN A 492 -10.13 31.16 -9.94
N TYR A 493 -8.93 30.58 -9.81
CA TYR A 493 -7.94 30.58 -10.90
C TYR A 493 -7.40 29.16 -11.15
N TYR A 494 -7.40 28.75 -12.42
CA TYR A 494 -7.09 27.40 -12.88
C TYR A 494 -6.03 27.43 -13.98
N TYR A 495 -5.04 26.53 -13.89
CA TYR A 495 -4.21 26.13 -15.03
C TYR A 495 -4.44 24.66 -15.32
N TYR A 496 -4.86 24.33 -16.55
CA TYR A 496 -5.08 22.96 -17.02
C TYR A 496 -3.91 22.51 -17.90
N TYR A 497 -3.42 21.29 -17.66
CA TYR A 497 -2.50 20.62 -18.58
C TYR A 497 -3.05 19.23 -18.95
N TYR A 498 -3.09 18.97 -20.25
CA TYR A 498 -3.43 17.67 -20.84
C TYR A 498 -2.15 16.96 -21.26
N ASN A 499 -2.07 15.65 -20.98
CA ASN A 499 -1.23 14.70 -21.70
C ASN A 499 -2.15 13.68 -22.38
#